data_AF-A0A7W9F0R2-F1
#
_entry.id   AF-A0A7W9F0R2-F1
#
_cell.length_a   1.000
_cell.length_b   1.000
_cell.length_c   1.000
_cell.angle_alpha   90.00
_cell.angle_beta   90.00
_cell.angle_gamma   90.00
#
_symmetry.space_group_name_H-M   'P 1'
#
loop_
_entity.id
_entity.type
_entity.pdbx_description
1 polymer ?
#
loop_
_entity_poly.entity_id
_entity_poly.type
_entity_poly.pdbx_seq_one_letter_code
_entity_poly.pdbx_strand_id
1 'polypeptide(L)'
;MTQTLWQEVLRLAIEDALVGNGDSGTTRAARKHATHLARLYLTKPNEDFDVVCTLAGLEPIAVRDAMRKRLKAAPSIDEVFSDTRRRSAMNERRLTHRGRTLTIRQWSKETGLTRAAINTRLQLGWNIDRLLSEPSRKRKRQGVVSDFRPSLGTGGGTVAQDSSNITFQDQAK
;
A
#
# COMPACT_ATOMS: atom_id res chain seq x y z
N MET A 1 -18.78 23.29 19.40
CA MET A 1 -18.27 22.11 18.65
C MET A 1 -19.23 20.97 18.92
N THR A 2 -19.94 20.46 17.91
CA THR A 2 -21.03 19.49 18.12
C THR A 2 -20.47 18.09 18.38
N GLN A 3 -21.13 17.30 19.25
CA GLN A 3 -20.76 15.91 19.56
C GLN A 3 -20.59 15.04 18.29
N THR A 4 -21.35 15.39 17.24
CA THR A 4 -21.32 14.76 15.92
C THR A 4 -19.93 14.74 15.29
N LEU A 5 -19.12 15.79 15.48
CA LEU A 5 -17.77 15.83 14.92
C LEU A 5 -16.88 14.74 15.54
N TRP A 6 -16.94 14.58 16.86
CA TRP A 6 -16.14 13.59 17.58
C TRP A 6 -16.63 12.17 17.33
N GLN A 7 -17.92 11.99 17.09
CA GLN A 7 -18.48 10.72 16.63
C GLN A 7 -17.94 10.32 15.25
N GLU A 8 -17.82 11.26 14.31
CA GLU A 8 -17.23 10.99 13.00
C GLU A 8 -15.73 10.65 13.09
N VAL A 9 -14.97 11.31 13.96
CA VAL A 9 -13.56 10.98 14.22
C VAL A 9 -13.43 9.54 14.73
N LEU A 10 -14.26 9.13 15.68
CA LEU A 10 -14.29 7.75 16.18
C LEU A 10 -14.71 6.77 15.09
N ARG A 11 -15.70 7.11 14.27
CA ARG A 11 -16.15 6.27 13.16
C ARG A 11 -15.01 5.99 12.18
N LEU A 12 -14.28 7.03 11.77
CA LEU A 12 -13.13 6.92 10.89
C LEU A 12 -12.03 6.03 11.49
N ALA A 13 -11.69 6.24 12.77
CA ALA A 13 -10.69 5.42 13.45
C ALA A 13 -11.10 3.93 13.50
N ILE A 14 -12.39 3.66 13.74
CA ILE A 14 -12.96 2.29 13.74
C ILE A 14 -12.89 1.68 12.34
N GLU A 15 -13.26 2.41 11.30
CA GLU A 15 -13.19 1.96 9.90
C GLU A 15 -11.74 1.63 9.50
N ASP A 16 -10.78 2.50 9.83
CA ASP A 16 -9.35 2.30 9.57
C ASP A 16 -8.79 1.08 10.30
N ALA A 17 -9.28 0.78 11.51
CA ALA A 17 -8.88 -0.37 12.29
C ALA A 17 -9.45 -1.70 11.75
N LEU A 18 -10.68 -1.68 11.21
CA LEU A 18 -11.40 -2.88 10.77
C LEU A 18 -11.12 -3.23 9.30
N VAL A 19 -11.25 -2.25 8.41
CA VAL A 19 -11.16 -2.45 6.95
C VAL A 19 -9.77 -2.11 6.43
N GLY A 20 -9.10 -1.16 7.09
CA GLY A 20 -7.86 -0.57 6.63
C GLY A 20 -8.09 0.54 5.61
N ASN A 21 -7.35 1.63 5.75
CA ASN A 21 -7.57 2.86 4.98
C ASN A 21 -7.61 2.56 3.47
N GLY A 22 -8.71 2.98 2.83
CA GLY A 22 -9.02 2.74 1.42
C GLY A 22 -8.26 3.64 0.45
N ASP A 23 -7.37 4.51 0.93
CA ASP A 23 -6.63 5.43 0.08
C ASP A 23 -5.77 4.68 -0.96
N SER A 24 -6.20 4.80 -2.21
CA SER A 24 -5.60 4.18 -3.38
C SER A 24 -4.18 4.69 -3.69
N GLY A 25 -3.81 5.86 -3.17
CA GLY A 25 -2.49 6.46 -3.34
C GLY A 25 -1.42 5.87 -2.40
N THR A 26 -1.82 5.21 -1.32
CA THR A 26 -0.91 4.81 -0.25
C THR A 26 -0.39 3.37 -0.40
N THR A 27 0.92 3.20 -0.16
CA THR A 27 1.56 1.87 -0.26
C THR A 27 0.92 0.87 0.70
N ARG A 28 0.95 -0.40 0.34
CA ARG A 28 0.41 -1.50 1.16
C ARG A 28 1.03 -1.54 2.56
N ALA A 29 2.33 -1.28 2.67
CA ALA A 29 3.04 -1.23 3.95
C ALA A 29 2.54 -0.07 4.83
N ALA A 30 2.35 1.11 4.23
CA ALA A 30 1.80 2.26 4.94
C ALA A 30 0.34 2.02 5.37
N ARG A 31 -0.50 1.40 4.52
CA ARG A 31 -1.87 1.00 4.91
C ARG A 31 -1.87 0.00 6.08
N LYS A 32 -0.99 -1.01 6.03
CA LYS A 32 -0.81 -1.97 7.14
C LYS A 32 -0.41 -1.25 8.43
N HIS A 33 0.53 -0.31 8.33
CA HIS A 33 1.00 0.46 9.48
C HIS A 33 -0.11 1.36 10.06
N ALA A 34 -0.85 2.08 9.21
CA ALA A 34 -1.98 2.91 9.61
C ALA A 34 -3.08 2.09 10.31
N THR A 35 -3.46 0.94 9.75
CA THR A 35 -4.42 0.02 10.39
C THR A 35 -3.92 -0.46 11.76
N HIS A 36 -2.63 -0.76 11.87
CA HIS A 36 -2.03 -1.15 13.15
C HIS A 36 -2.09 0.00 14.16
N LEU A 37 -1.74 1.22 13.78
CA LEU A 37 -1.84 2.40 14.64
C LEU A 37 -3.29 2.68 15.07
N ALA A 38 -4.25 2.58 14.16
CA ALA A 38 -5.67 2.74 14.47
C ALA A 38 -6.16 1.71 15.51
N ARG A 39 -5.78 0.43 15.34
CA ARG A 39 -6.08 -0.61 16.34
C ARG A 39 -5.45 -0.30 17.70
N LEU A 40 -4.21 0.19 17.73
CA LEU A 40 -3.54 0.57 18.98
C LEU A 40 -4.26 1.74 19.66
N TYR A 41 -4.61 2.79 18.90
CA TYR A 41 -5.33 3.95 19.41
C TYR A 41 -6.64 3.56 20.12
N LEU A 42 -7.37 2.59 19.56
CA LEU A 42 -8.67 2.13 20.07
C LEU A 42 -8.58 1.08 21.20
N THR A 43 -7.43 0.45 21.42
CA THR A 43 -7.30 -0.69 22.36
C THR A 43 -6.33 -0.47 23.51
N LYS A 44 -5.27 0.31 23.30
CA LYS A 44 -4.30 0.67 24.34
C LYS A 44 -4.75 1.92 25.10
N PRO A 45 -4.67 1.94 26.44
CA PRO A 45 -4.96 3.13 27.24
C PRO A 45 -4.26 4.37 26.67
N ASN A 46 -5.03 5.43 26.44
CA ASN A 46 -4.58 6.67 25.81
C ASN A 46 -5.53 7.80 26.24
N GLU A 47 -4.96 8.86 26.80
CA GLU A 47 -5.69 10.04 27.28
C GLU A 47 -6.46 10.72 26.13
N ASP A 48 -5.87 10.83 24.95
CA ASP A 48 -6.52 11.46 23.79
C ASP A 48 -7.80 10.72 23.39
N PHE A 49 -7.77 9.39 23.45
CA PHE A 49 -8.95 8.57 23.14
C PHE A 49 -10.07 8.79 24.16
N ASP A 50 -9.70 8.90 25.44
CA ASP A 50 -10.65 9.10 26.52
C ASP A 50 -11.31 10.49 26.42
N VAL A 51 -10.53 11.52 26.06
CA VAL A 51 -11.05 12.86 25.74
C VAL A 51 -12.01 12.82 24.55
N VAL A 52 -11.62 12.17 23.45
CA VAL A 52 -12.47 12.07 22.24
C VAL A 52 -13.79 11.35 22.54
N CYS A 53 -13.76 10.26 23.30
CA CYS A 53 -14.97 9.55 23.72
C CYS A 53 -15.87 10.44 24.60
N THR A 54 -15.29 11.14 25.56
CA THR A 54 -16.03 12.06 26.45
C THR A 54 -16.70 13.17 25.65
N LEU A 55 -15.99 13.77 24.69
CA LEU A 55 -16.53 14.81 23.82
C LEU A 55 -17.58 14.29 22.81
N ALA A 56 -17.53 13.00 22.48
CA ALA A 56 -18.55 12.31 21.68
C ALA A 56 -19.79 11.87 22.49
N GLY A 57 -19.77 12.03 23.82
CA GLY A 57 -20.83 11.56 24.72
C GLY A 57 -20.82 10.05 24.94
N LEU A 58 -19.66 9.41 24.81
CA LEU A 58 -19.47 7.96 24.96
C LEU A 58 -18.55 7.63 26.14
N GLU A 59 -18.80 6.50 26.79
CA GLU A 59 -17.97 6.00 27.88
C GLU A 59 -16.73 5.27 27.32
N PRO A 60 -15.49 5.74 27.59
CA PRO A 60 -14.28 5.21 26.95
C PRO A 60 -14.04 3.71 27.19
N ILE A 61 -14.33 3.20 28.39
CA ILE A 61 -14.06 1.80 28.76
C ILE A 61 -14.98 0.87 27.97
N ALA A 62 -16.28 1.17 27.89
CA ALA A 62 -17.27 0.43 27.12
C ALA A 62 -16.91 0.40 25.62
N VAL A 63 -16.42 1.51 25.06
CA VAL A 63 -15.99 1.56 23.66
C VAL A 63 -14.76 0.67 23.44
N ARG A 64 -13.76 0.73 24.34
CA ARG A 64 -12.55 -0.13 24.26
C ARG A 64 -12.91 -1.61 24.33
N ASP A 65 -13.80 -2.00 25.24
CA ASP A 65 -14.22 -3.39 25.40
C ASP A 65 -15.01 -3.90 24.19
N ALA A 66 -15.91 -3.07 23.66
CA ALA A 66 -16.61 -3.37 22.41
C ALA A 66 -15.62 -3.55 21.24
N MET A 67 -14.60 -2.69 21.15
CA MET A 67 -13.58 -2.79 20.11
C MET A 67 -12.70 -4.02 20.27
N ARG A 68 -12.29 -4.38 21.49
CA ARG A 68 -11.56 -5.64 21.76
C ARG A 68 -12.38 -6.86 21.31
N LYS A 69 -13.69 -6.86 21.58
CA LYS A 69 -14.59 -7.94 21.14
C LYS A 69 -14.68 -8.02 19.61
N ARG A 70 -14.83 -6.89 18.93
CA ARG A 70 -14.87 -6.82 17.45
C ARG A 70 -13.54 -7.24 16.82
N LEU A 71 -12.41 -6.82 17.39
CA LEU A 71 -11.08 -7.18 16.88
C LEU A 71 -10.75 -8.65 17.05
N LYS A 72 -11.30 -9.33 18.07
CA LYS A 72 -11.21 -10.80 18.20
C LYS A 72 -11.99 -11.54 17.10
N ALA A 73 -13.11 -10.97 16.64
CA ALA A 73 -13.92 -11.54 15.57
C ALA A 73 -13.41 -11.16 14.16
N ALA A 74 -12.59 -10.10 14.06
CA ALA A 74 -12.04 -9.61 12.81
C ALA A 74 -10.82 -10.44 12.37
N PRO A 75 -10.63 -10.64 11.05
CA PRO A 75 -9.42 -11.27 10.53
C PRO A 75 -8.16 -10.47 10.93
N SER A 76 -7.06 -11.20 11.12
CA SER A 76 -5.78 -10.60 11.47
C SER A 76 -5.35 -9.59 10.39
N ILE A 77 -4.63 -8.52 10.77
CA ILE A 77 -4.11 -7.52 9.81
C ILE A 77 -3.39 -8.25 8.66
N ASP A 78 -2.57 -9.24 8.99
CA ASP A 78 -1.83 -10.00 7.98
C ASP A 78 -2.71 -10.81 7.04
N GLU A 79 -3.87 -11.29 7.51
CA GLU A 79 -4.85 -11.99 6.68
C GLU A 79 -5.61 -11.05 5.77
N VAL A 80 -6.10 -9.92 6.32
CA VAL A 80 -6.79 -8.86 5.55
C VAL A 80 -5.92 -8.41 4.40
N PHE A 81 -4.64 -8.20 4.68
CA PHE A 81 -3.73 -7.80 3.63
C PHE A 81 -3.26 -9.00 2.80
N SER A 82 -3.14 -10.25 3.27
CA SER A 82 -2.46 -11.37 2.58
C SER A 82 -2.53 -11.39 1.03
N ASP A 83 -1.39 -11.15 0.38
CA ASP A 83 -1.25 -11.14 -1.09
C ASP A 83 -1.42 -12.55 -1.72
N THR A 84 -1.33 -13.58 -0.88
CA THR A 84 -1.25 -14.98 -1.27
C THR A 84 -2.51 -15.43 -2.00
N ARG A 85 -3.70 -15.11 -1.49
CA ARG A 85 -4.97 -15.48 -2.14
C ARG A 85 -5.09 -14.88 -3.54
N ARG A 86 -4.71 -13.61 -3.70
CA ARG A 86 -4.81 -12.90 -4.99
C ARG A 86 -3.82 -13.45 -6.02
N ARG A 87 -2.59 -13.77 -5.60
CA ARG A 87 -1.56 -14.36 -6.49
C ARG A 87 -1.89 -15.79 -6.89
N SER A 88 -2.43 -16.62 -5.99
CA SER A 88 -2.87 -17.98 -6.31
C SER A 88 -4.05 -17.98 -7.27
N ALA A 89 -5.09 -17.19 -7.00
CA ALA A 89 -6.25 -17.05 -7.90
C ALA A 89 -5.86 -16.55 -9.30
N MET A 90 -4.92 -15.62 -9.40
CA MET A 90 -4.43 -15.14 -10.69
C MET A 90 -3.63 -16.22 -11.45
N ASN A 91 -2.81 -17.02 -10.76
CA ASN A 91 -2.07 -18.13 -11.37
C ASN A 91 -2.97 -19.30 -11.80
N GLU A 92 -4.09 -19.51 -11.11
CA GLU A 92 -5.10 -20.53 -11.42
C GLU A 92 -6.06 -20.11 -12.55
N ARG A 93 -6.03 -18.84 -12.94
CA ARG A 93 -6.87 -18.31 -14.02
C ARG A 93 -6.62 -19.09 -15.32
N ARG A 94 -7.70 -19.61 -15.89
CA ARG A 94 -7.70 -20.32 -17.17
C ARG A 94 -8.00 -19.34 -18.30
N LEU A 95 -7.21 -19.42 -19.36
CA LEU A 95 -7.37 -18.62 -20.57
C LEU A 95 -7.73 -19.55 -21.73
N THR A 96 -8.76 -19.17 -22.48
CA THR A 96 -9.21 -19.90 -23.67
C THR A 96 -8.66 -19.22 -24.91
N HIS A 97 -7.89 -19.94 -25.73
CA HIS A 97 -7.35 -19.45 -26.99
C HIS A 97 -7.30 -20.60 -28.00
N ARG A 98 -7.77 -20.36 -29.24
CA ARG A 98 -7.82 -21.34 -30.34
C ARG A 98 -8.45 -22.69 -29.92
N GLY A 99 -9.55 -22.63 -29.17
CA GLY A 99 -10.27 -23.83 -28.70
C GLY A 99 -9.61 -24.59 -27.56
N ARG A 100 -8.47 -24.12 -27.02
CA ARG A 100 -7.80 -24.72 -25.86
C ARG A 100 -7.95 -23.83 -24.63
N THR A 101 -8.39 -24.40 -23.51
CA THR A 101 -8.48 -23.71 -22.22
C THR A 101 -7.39 -24.21 -21.28
N LEU A 102 -6.33 -23.40 -21.12
CA LEU A 102 -5.16 -23.75 -20.32
C LEU A 102 -4.92 -22.71 -19.21
N THR A 103 -4.22 -23.12 -18.16
CA THR A 103 -3.77 -22.21 -17.09
C THR A 103 -2.66 -21.27 -17.60
N ILE A 104 -2.47 -20.13 -16.94
CA ILE A 104 -1.36 -19.21 -17.24
C ILE A 104 0.00 -19.93 -17.20
N ARG A 105 0.18 -20.90 -16.29
CA ARG A 105 1.41 -21.70 -16.21
C ARG A 105 1.64 -22.57 -17.44
N GLN A 106 0.58 -23.17 -17.99
CA GLN A 106 0.66 -23.97 -19.21
C GLN A 106 0.87 -23.07 -20.44
N TRP A 107 0.14 -21.96 -20.55
CA TRP A 107 0.34 -20.98 -21.62
C TRP A 107 1.75 -20.38 -21.62
N SER A 108 2.36 -20.19 -20.44
CA SER A 108 3.75 -19.75 -20.31
C SER A 108 4.74 -20.76 -20.89
N LYS A 109 4.47 -22.06 -20.77
CA LYS A 109 5.29 -23.12 -21.36
C LYS A 109 5.09 -23.22 -22.87
N GLU A 110 3.84 -23.12 -23.33
CA GLU A 110 3.47 -23.25 -24.75
C GLU A 110 3.99 -22.07 -25.59
N THR A 111 3.84 -20.84 -25.10
CA THR A 111 4.19 -19.63 -25.85
C THR A 111 5.60 -19.11 -25.57
N GLY A 112 6.30 -19.68 -24.58
CA GLY A 112 7.59 -19.19 -24.10
C GLY A 112 7.54 -17.83 -23.39
N LEU A 113 6.34 -17.26 -23.19
CA LEU A 113 6.15 -16.02 -22.44
C LEU A 113 6.29 -16.27 -20.95
N THR A 114 6.88 -15.31 -20.22
CA THR A 114 6.90 -15.40 -18.76
C THR A 114 5.50 -15.19 -18.19
N ARG A 115 5.17 -15.88 -17.09
CA ARG A 115 3.91 -15.68 -16.34
C ARG A 115 3.66 -14.20 -16.00
N ALA A 116 4.74 -13.47 -15.66
CA ALA A 116 4.68 -12.04 -15.40
C ALA A 116 4.21 -11.24 -16.63
N ALA A 117 4.76 -11.53 -17.81
CA ALA A 117 4.35 -10.88 -19.05
C ALA A 117 2.86 -11.13 -19.37
N ILE A 118 2.39 -12.37 -19.20
CA ILE A 118 0.97 -12.73 -19.38
C ILE A 118 0.10 -11.94 -18.40
N ASN A 119 0.45 -11.92 -17.11
CA ASN A 119 -0.31 -11.19 -16.08
C ASN A 119 -0.35 -9.69 -16.33
N THR A 120 0.79 -9.06 -16.67
CA THR A 120 0.84 -7.63 -16.98
C THR A 120 -0.02 -7.30 -18.20
N ARG A 121 0.02 -8.11 -19.26
CA ARG A 121 -0.84 -7.92 -20.44
C ARG A 121 -2.33 -8.07 -20.12
N LEU A 122 -2.71 -9.00 -19.24
CA LEU A 122 -4.09 -9.13 -18.75
C LEU A 122 -4.53 -7.90 -17.95
N GLN A 123 -3.67 -7.37 -17.07
CA GLN A 123 -3.97 -6.15 -16.30
C GLN A 123 -4.13 -4.93 -17.19
N LEU A 124 -3.38 -4.87 -18.30
CA LEU A 124 -3.49 -3.83 -19.32
C LEU A 124 -4.68 -4.05 -20.28
N GLY A 125 -5.52 -5.07 -20.06
CA GLY A 125 -6.73 -5.32 -20.86
C GLY A 125 -6.47 -5.83 -22.27
N TRP A 126 -5.33 -6.50 -22.53
CA TRP A 126 -5.04 -7.04 -23.86
C TRP A 126 -6.01 -8.17 -24.23
N ASN A 127 -6.39 -8.22 -25.51
CA ASN A 127 -7.12 -9.35 -26.06
C ASN A 127 -6.27 -10.65 -25.95
N ILE A 128 -6.91 -11.76 -25.58
CA ILE A 128 -6.26 -13.06 -25.33
C ILE A 128 -5.45 -13.52 -26.54
N ASP A 129 -5.96 -13.32 -27.76
CA ASP A 129 -5.28 -13.77 -28.98
C ASP A 129 -3.97 -13.02 -29.19
N ARG A 130 -4.01 -11.69 -29.05
CA ARG A 130 -2.82 -10.82 -29.15
C ARG A 130 -1.85 -11.06 -28.00
N LEU A 131 -2.38 -11.33 -26.81
CA LEU A 131 -1.60 -11.55 -25.60
C LEU A 131 -0.68 -12.76 -25.72
N LEU A 132 -1.18 -13.84 -26.33
CA LEU A 132 -0.46 -15.11 -26.46
C LEU A 132 0.41 -15.17 -27.73
N SER A 133 0.09 -14.39 -28.77
CA SER A 133 0.87 -14.35 -30.02
C SER A 133 2.08 -13.41 -29.96
N GLU A 134 2.01 -12.31 -29.20
CA GLU A 134 3.05 -11.27 -29.25
C GLU A 134 4.28 -11.65 -28.40
N PRO A 135 5.50 -11.71 -28.94
CA PRO A 135 6.70 -11.99 -28.15
C PRO A 135 6.99 -10.86 -27.15
N SER A 136 7.40 -11.19 -25.92
CA SER A 136 7.86 -10.16 -24.97
C SER A 136 9.23 -9.65 -25.39
N ARG A 137 9.34 -8.38 -25.84
CA ARG A 137 10.65 -7.76 -26.08
C ARG A 137 11.49 -7.87 -24.82
N LYS A 138 12.65 -8.52 -24.91
CA LYS A 138 13.63 -8.55 -23.82
C LYS A 138 14.00 -7.10 -23.52
N ARG A 139 13.79 -6.64 -22.27
CA ARG A 139 14.33 -5.34 -21.86
C ARG A 139 15.85 -5.46 -22.00
N LYS A 140 16.45 -4.74 -22.97
CA LYS A 140 17.86 -4.42 -22.86
C LYS A 140 17.98 -3.74 -21.50
N ARG A 141 18.72 -4.34 -20.56
CA ARG A 141 19.16 -3.60 -19.37
C ARG A 141 19.75 -2.30 -19.93
N GLN A 142 19.16 -1.15 -19.63
CA GLN A 142 19.80 0.12 -19.95
C GLN A 142 21.17 0.02 -19.30
N GLY A 143 22.20 -0.08 -20.14
CA GLY A 143 23.56 -0.29 -19.68
C GLY A 143 23.97 0.96 -18.93
N VAL A 144 24.01 0.89 -17.61
CA VAL A 144 25.13 1.52 -16.93
C VAL A 144 26.33 0.77 -17.46
N VAL A 145 27.17 1.45 -18.24
CA VAL A 145 28.41 0.89 -18.77
C VAL A 145 29.16 0.29 -17.58
N SER A 146 29.47 -1.01 -17.64
CA SER A 146 30.16 -1.73 -16.56
C SER A 146 31.56 -1.17 -16.27
N ASP A 147 32.07 -0.33 -17.19
CA ASP A 147 33.39 0.31 -17.12
C ASP A 147 33.38 1.62 -16.33
N PHE A 148 32.22 2.07 -15.82
CA PHE A 148 32.23 3.07 -14.76
C PHE A 148 32.70 2.40 -13.47
N ARG A 149 33.92 2.71 -13.03
CA ARG A 149 34.36 2.47 -11.64
C ARG A 149 33.22 2.87 -10.70
N PRO A 150 32.98 2.15 -9.58
CA PRO A 150 31.99 2.56 -8.60
C PRO A 150 32.19 4.04 -8.31
N SER A 151 31.23 4.88 -8.70
CA SER A 151 31.31 6.31 -8.43
C SER A 151 31.46 6.47 -6.93
N LEU A 152 32.58 7.04 -6.48
CA LEU A 152 32.75 7.57 -5.13
C LEU A 152 31.73 8.70 -4.95
N GLY A 153 30.48 8.32 -4.70
CA GLY A 153 29.34 9.23 -4.67
C GLY A 153 28.92 9.73 -6.06
N THR A 154 27.65 9.61 -6.38
CA THR A 154 27.02 10.66 -7.21
C THR A 154 27.04 11.90 -6.32
N GLY A 155 27.80 12.93 -6.68
CA GLY A 155 27.99 14.18 -5.92
C GLY A 155 26.72 15.02 -5.71
N GLY A 156 25.60 14.39 -5.36
CA GLY A 156 24.37 14.98 -4.86
C GLY A 156 24.32 14.99 -3.33
N GLY A 157 25.48 15.07 -2.68
CA GLY A 157 25.62 15.19 -1.24
C GLY A 157 26.63 16.27 -0.88
N THR A 158 26.15 17.27 -0.14
CA THR A 158 26.93 18.08 0.81
C THR A 158 27.69 19.32 0.32
N VAL A 159 27.20 20.06 -0.69
CA VAL A 159 27.73 21.43 -0.95
C VAL A 159 26.68 22.51 -1.24
N ALA A 160 25.39 22.18 -1.28
CA ALA A 160 24.32 23.15 -1.57
C ALA A 160 23.64 23.74 -0.32
N GLN A 161 24.20 23.53 0.88
CA GLN A 161 23.75 24.19 2.12
C GLN A 161 24.90 24.93 2.80
N ASP A 162 25.74 25.60 2.01
CA ASP A 162 26.56 26.67 2.57
C ASP A 162 25.61 27.84 2.84
N SER A 163 25.00 27.82 4.02
CA SER A 163 24.24 28.96 4.54
C SER A 163 25.23 30.10 4.73
N SER A 164 25.40 30.93 3.70
CA SER A 164 26.05 32.21 3.84
C SER A 164 25.34 32.94 4.98
N ASN A 165 26.08 33.24 6.03
CA ASN A 165 25.61 33.96 7.21
C ASN A 165 25.29 35.40 6.79
N ILE A 166 24.10 35.64 6.22
CA ILE A 166 23.65 36.97 5.83
C ILE A 166 23.20 37.68 7.10
N THR A 167 24.09 38.51 7.66
CA THR A 167 23.74 39.48 8.70
C THR A 167 23.08 40.69 8.03
N PHE A 168 21.77 40.85 8.24
CA PHE A 168 21.08 42.09 7.86
C PHE A 168 21.33 43.13 8.97
N GLN A 169 22.13 44.15 8.65
CA GLN A 169 22.23 45.33 9.51
C GLN A 169 20.99 46.20 9.32
N ASP A 170 20.20 46.32 10.38
CA ASP A 170 19.03 47.19 10.44
C ASP A 170 19.51 48.65 10.61
N GLN A 171 19.34 49.46 9.57
CA GLN A 171 19.60 50.91 9.63
C GLN A 171 18.25 51.60 9.78
N ALA A 172 17.88 51.86 11.04
CA ALA A 172 16.79 52.77 11.38
C ALA A 172 17.21 54.22 11.05
N LYS A 173 16.35 54.93 10.35
CA LYS A 173 16.30 56.40 10.31
C LYS A 173 14.87 56.87 10.29
#